data_AF-A0A8D1MYN4-F1
#
_entry.id   AF-A0A8D1MYN4-F1
#
_cell.length_a   1.000
_cell.length_b   1.000
_cell.length_c   1.000
_cell.angle_alpha   90.00
_cell.angle_beta   90.00
_cell.angle_gamma   90.00
#
_symmetry.space_group_name_H-M   'P 1'
#
loop_
_entity.id
_entity.type
_entity.pdbx_description
1 polymer ?
#
loop_
_entity_poly.entity_id
_entity_poly.type
_entity_poly.pdbx_seq_one_letter_code
_entity_poly.pdbx_strand_id
1 'polypeptide(L)'
;MALSRGLPRELAEAVAGGRVLVVGAGGIGCELLKNLVLTGFSHIDLIDLDTIDVSNLNRQFLFQKKHVGRSKAQVAKESVLQFYPKANIIAYHDSIMNPDYNVEFFRQFILVMNALDNRAARNHVNRMCLAADVPLIESGTAGYLGQVTTIKKGVTECYECHPKPTQRTFPGCTIRNTPSEPIHCIVWAKYLFNQLFGEEDADQEVSPDRADPEASWEPMEAEARARASNEDGDIKRISTKEWAKSTGYDPVKLFTKLFKDDIRYLLTMDKLWRKRKPPVPLDWAEVQSQGEETNASDQQNEPQLGLKDQQVLDVKSYARLFSKSIETLRVHLAEKGDGAELIWDKDDPSAMDFVTSAANLRMHIFSMNMKSRFDIKSMAGNIIPAIATTNAVIAGLIVLEGLKILSGKIDQCRTIFLNKQPNPKKKLLVPCALDPPNPNCYVCASKPEVTVRLNVHKVTVLTLQDKIVKEKFAMVAPDVQIEDGKGTILISSEEGETEANNHKKLAEFGIRNGSRLQADDFLQDYTLLINILHSEDLGKDVEFEVVGDAPEKVGPKQTEDAAKSITNGSDDGAQPSTSTGVRFLAWECLHVACAAKNKKCAFIDPLLWVGLETIAMWKGGCDD
;
A
#
# COMPACT_ATOMS: atom_id res chain seq x y z
N MET A 1 -4.81 -31.09 37.17
CA MET A 1 -5.40 -31.27 35.84
C MET A 1 -4.47 -32.16 35.03
N ALA A 2 -4.97 -33.23 34.41
CA ALA A 2 -4.14 -34.03 33.51
C ALA A 2 -3.75 -33.17 32.30
N LEU A 3 -2.45 -33.10 32.00
CA LEU A 3 -1.91 -32.40 30.84
C LEU A 3 -1.76 -33.41 29.69
N SER A 4 -2.14 -33.01 28.47
CA SER A 4 -1.81 -33.73 27.25
C SER A 4 -0.92 -32.82 26.39
N ARG A 5 0.31 -33.26 26.12
CA ARG A 5 1.33 -32.46 25.39
C ARG A 5 1.57 -31.05 25.96
N GLY A 6 1.45 -30.87 27.28
CA GLY A 6 1.70 -29.60 27.95
C GLY A 6 0.50 -28.63 28.01
N LEU A 7 -0.64 -28.99 27.41
CA LEU A 7 -1.89 -28.22 27.53
C LEU A 7 -2.89 -28.93 28.47
N PRO A 8 -3.80 -28.19 29.15
CA PRO A 8 -4.94 -28.79 29.84
C PRO A 8 -5.74 -29.66 28.88
N ARG A 9 -6.26 -30.81 29.38
CA ARG A 9 -6.95 -31.81 28.55
C ARG A 9 -8.05 -31.21 27.64
N GLU A 10 -8.94 -30.39 28.17
CA GLU A 10 -10.03 -29.75 27.39
C GLU A 10 -9.48 -28.91 26.22
N LEU A 11 -8.43 -28.12 26.47
CA LEU A 11 -7.79 -27.32 25.44
C LEU A 11 -7.08 -28.19 24.41
N ALA A 12 -6.41 -29.27 24.84
CA ALA A 12 -5.75 -30.20 23.93
C ALA A 12 -6.76 -30.91 23.01
N GLU A 13 -7.93 -31.28 23.53
CA GLU A 13 -9.03 -31.84 22.74
C GLU A 13 -9.61 -30.80 21.76
N ALA A 14 -9.83 -29.56 22.20
CA ALA A 14 -10.29 -28.47 21.33
C ALA A 14 -9.30 -28.15 20.20
N VAL A 15 -7.99 -28.13 20.50
CA VAL A 15 -6.92 -27.92 19.52
C VAL A 15 -6.83 -29.09 18.52
N ALA A 16 -6.99 -30.33 18.99
CA ALA A 16 -6.89 -31.52 18.15
C ALA A 16 -8.15 -31.80 17.31
N GLY A 17 -9.34 -31.41 17.79
CA GLY A 17 -10.60 -31.57 17.07
C GLY A 17 -10.96 -30.37 16.20
N GLY A 18 -10.42 -29.19 16.53
CA GLY A 18 -10.71 -27.94 15.87
C GLY A 18 -10.06 -27.78 14.50
N ARG A 19 -10.79 -27.14 13.58
CA ARG A 19 -10.31 -26.75 12.26
C ARG A 19 -10.03 -25.26 12.22
N VAL A 20 -8.85 -24.88 11.74
CA VAL A 20 -8.41 -23.47 11.68
C VAL A 20 -8.02 -23.06 10.26
N LEU A 21 -8.23 -21.80 9.93
CA LEU A 21 -7.86 -21.21 8.65
C LEU A 21 -6.67 -20.25 8.83
N VAL A 22 -5.63 -20.43 8.01
CA VAL A 22 -4.51 -19.51 7.87
C VAL A 22 -4.59 -18.84 6.49
N VAL A 23 -4.75 -17.52 6.49
CA VAL A 23 -4.85 -16.73 5.25
C VAL A 23 -3.50 -16.05 4.99
N GLY A 24 -2.75 -16.58 4.02
CA GLY A 24 -1.39 -16.17 3.67
C GLY A 24 -0.33 -17.17 4.13
N ALA A 25 0.55 -17.55 3.20
CA ALA A 25 1.67 -18.48 3.35
C ALA A 25 3.04 -17.78 3.25
N GLY A 26 3.08 -16.46 3.50
CA GLY A 26 4.30 -15.66 3.52
C GLY A 26 5.16 -15.85 4.76
N GLY A 27 5.83 -14.77 5.22
CA GLY A 27 6.76 -14.82 6.34
C GLY A 27 6.12 -15.27 7.66
N ILE A 28 5.00 -14.64 8.04
CA ILE A 28 4.22 -15.05 9.22
C ILE A 28 3.57 -16.41 8.97
N GLY A 29 2.99 -16.64 7.78
CA GLY A 29 2.27 -17.87 7.45
C GLY A 29 3.10 -19.14 7.61
N CYS A 30 4.35 -19.14 7.11
CA CYS A 30 5.26 -20.28 7.28
C CYS A 30 5.57 -20.58 8.76
N GLU A 31 5.90 -19.54 9.55
CA GLU A 31 6.20 -19.68 10.98
C GLU A 31 4.96 -20.12 11.77
N LEU A 32 3.80 -19.56 11.43
CA LEU A 32 2.52 -19.88 12.04
C LEU A 32 2.14 -21.34 11.78
N LEU A 33 2.25 -21.82 10.55
CA LEU A 33 1.92 -23.19 10.19
C LEU A 33 2.77 -24.21 10.98
N LYS A 34 4.08 -23.95 11.11
CA LYS A 34 4.96 -24.73 11.99
C LYS A 34 4.48 -24.69 13.44
N ASN A 35 4.20 -23.50 13.97
CA ASN A 35 3.81 -23.35 15.37
C ASN A 35 2.49 -24.08 15.66
N LEU A 36 1.51 -24.02 14.74
CA LEU A 36 0.23 -24.71 14.86
C LEU A 36 0.42 -26.24 14.97
N VAL A 37 1.12 -26.86 14.02
CA VAL A 37 1.31 -28.32 14.03
C VAL A 37 2.13 -28.79 15.24
N LEU A 38 3.13 -28.02 15.66
CA LEU A 38 3.94 -28.34 16.85
C LEU A 38 3.18 -28.13 18.15
N THR A 39 2.19 -27.22 18.18
CA THR A 39 1.27 -27.03 19.31
C THR A 39 0.21 -28.14 19.38
N GLY A 40 -0.07 -28.81 18.27
CA GLY A 40 -0.98 -29.96 18.20
C GLY A 40 -2.24 -29.73 17.36
N PHE A 41 -2.34 -28.59 16.66
CA PHE A 41 -3.40 -28.39 15.67
C PHE A 41 -3.23 -29.41 14.53
N SER A 42 -4.28 -30.18 14.29
CA SER A 42 -4.28 -31.28 13.33
C SER A 42 -4.98 -30.91 12.03
N HIS A 43 -6.05 -30.11 12.06
CA HIS A 43 -6.84 -29.72 10.90
C HIS A 43 -6.60 -28.25 10.56
N ILE A 44 -5.81 -28.01 9.50
CA ILE A 44 -5.38 -26.67 9.10
C ILE A 44 -5.69 -26.47 7.63
N ASP A 45 -6.38 -25.38 7.32
CA ASP A 45 -6.59 -24.91 5.96
C ASP A 45 -5.66 -23.73 5.72
N LEU A 46 -4.93 -23.75 4.60
CA LEU A 46 -3.96 -22.74 4.21
C LEU A 46 -4.30 -22.24 2.81
N ILE A 47 -4.43 -20.93 2.66
CA ILE A 47 -4.70 -20.29 1.37
C ILE A 47 -3.67 -19.20 1.07
N ASP A 48 -3.13 -19.19 -0.15
CA ASP A 48 -2.26 -18.14 -0.66
C ASP A 48 -2.31 -18.10 -2.21
N LEU A 49 -2.48 -16.90 -2.77
CA LEU A 49 -2.62 -16.69 -4.21
C LEU A 49 -1.27 -16.67 -4.96
N ASP A 50 -0.15 -16.50 -4.26
CA ASP A 50 1.15 -16.28 -4.87
C ASP A 50 1.95 -17.57 -5.10
N THR A 51 2.91 -17.45 -6.02
CA THR A 51 4.01 -18.39 -6.20
C THR A 51 5.27 -17.93 -5.47
N ILE A 52 6.22 -18.85 -5.26
CA ILE A 52 7.47 -18.61 -4.53
C ILE A 52 8.46 -17.83 -5.40
N ASP A 53 8.96 -16.72 -4.86
CA ASP A 53 10.04 -15.93 -5.45
C ASP A 53 11.37 -16.05 -4.68
N VAL A 54 12.51 -15.77 -5.32
CA VAL A 54 13.85 -15.81 -4.70
C VAL A 54 13.95 -14.85 -3.50
N SER A 55 13.31 -13.67 -3.59
CA SER A 55 13.29 -12.67 -2.52
C SER A 55 12.59 -13.14 -1.24
N ASN A 56 11.82 -14.22 -1.32
CA ASN A 56 11.07 -14.79 -0.20
C ASN A 56 11.96 -15.64 0.72
N LEU A 57 13.03 -16.21 0.18
CA LEU A 57 13.83 -17.26 0.82
C LEU A 57 14.59 -16.81 2.08
N ASN A 58 14.74 -15.50 2.31
CA ASN A 58 15.40 -14.98 3.51
C ASN A 58 14.53 -15.04 4.78
N ARG A 59 13.22 -15.28 4.65
CA ARG A 59 12.26 -15.19 5.77
C ARG A 59 11.07 -16.15 5.70
N GLN A 60 10.95 -16.94 4.64
CA GLN A 60 9.90 -17.94 4.45
C GLN A 60 10.54 -19.33 4.43
N PHE A 61 10.87 -19.83 5.62
CA PHE A 61 11.82 -20.95 5.80
C PHE A 61 11.35 -22.31 5.24
N LEU A 62 10.05 -22.47 4.95
CA LEU A 62 9.51 -23.67 4.29
C LEU A 62 9.90 -23.73 2.81
N PHE A 63 10.41 -22.64 2.23
CA PHE A 63 10.71 -22.53 0.82
C PHE A 63 12.22 -22.63 0.57
N GLN A 64 12.58 -23.33 -0.50
CA GLN A 64 13.96 -23.55 -0.94
C GLN A 64 14.09 -23.07 -2.38
N LYS A 65 15.33 -22.84 -2.84
CA LYS A 65 15.59 -22.36 -4.20
C LYS A 65 14.99 -23.25 -5.30
N LYS A 66 14.90 -24.57 -5.06
CA LYS A 66 14.27 -25.54 -5.99
C LYS A 66 12.74 -25.41 -6.10
N HIS A 67 12.11 -24.60 -5.24
CA HIS A 67 10.65 -24.41 -5.20
C HIS A 67 10.20 -23.12 -5.92
N VAL A 68 11.12 -22.29 -6.41
CA VAL A 68 10.79 -21.03 -7.08
C VAL A 68 9.85 -21.28 -8.26
N GLY A 69 8.80 -20.46 -8.37
CA GLY A 69 7.73 -20.58 -9.36
C GLY A 69 6.60 -21.55 -9.00
N ARG A 70 6.72 -22.32 -7.90
CA ARG A 70 5.64 -23.17 -7.39
C ARG A 70 4.74 -22.38 -6.42
N SER A 71 3.51 -22.81 -6.21
CA SER A 71 2.60 -22.23 -5.21
C SER A 71 3.17 -22.25 -3.80
N LYS A 72 3.01 -21.14 -3.08
CA LYS A 72 3.39 -21.04 -1.67
C LYS A 72 2.59 -22.01 -0.80
N ALA A 73 1.26 -22.07 -0.96
CA ALA A 73 0.39 -22.89 -0.12
C ALA A 73 0.71 -24.40 -0.25
N GLN A 74 0.88 -24.89 -1.47
CA GLN A 74 1.18 -26.33 -1.68
C GLN A 74 2.57 -26.72 -1.18
N VAL A 75 3.60 -25.93 -1.46
CA VAL A 75 4.96 -26.23 -0.97
C VAL A 75 5.07 -26.11 0.54
N ALA A 76 4.32 -25.18 1.17
CA ALA A 76 4.26 -25.08 2.62
C ALA A 76 3.69 -26.37 3.24
N LYS A 77 2.58 -26.88 2.69
CA LYS A 77 2.01 -28.19 3.08
C LYS A 77 3.03 -29.32 2.91
N GLU A 78 3.63 -29.46 1.73
CA GLU A 78 4.64 -30.50 1.46
C GLU A 78 5.79 -30.47 2.46
N SER A 79 6.28 -29.27 2.79
CA SER A 79 7.42 -29.09 3.69
C SER A 79 7.06 -29.41 5.14
N VAL A 80 5.85 -29.06 5.57
CA VAL A 80 5.37 -29.41 6.92
C VAL A 80 5.15 -30.90 7.08
N LEU A 81 4.60 -31.56 6.08
CA LEU A 81 4.38 -33.02 6.11
C LEU A 81 5.69 -33.82 6.21
N GLN A 82 6.84 -33.25 5.86
CA GLN A 82 8.14 -33.91 6.05
C GLN A 82 8.50 -34.07 7.53
N PHE A 83 8.22 -33.07 8.37
CA PHE A 83 8.56 -33.11 9.80
C PHE A 83 7.37 -33.45 10.70
N TYR A 84 6.13 -33.34 10.20
CA TYR A 84 4.93 -33.76 10.92
C TYR A 84 3.90 -34.42 9.97
N PRO A 85 4.12 -35.69 9.56
CA PRO A 85 3.27 -36.38 8.58
C PRO A 85 1.81 -36.61 9.00
N LYS A 86 1.49 -36.43 10.29
CA LYS A 86 0.16 -36.64 10.86
C LYS A 86 -0.75 -35.41 10.78
N ALA A 87 -0.25 -34.27 10.26
CA ALA A 87 -1.08 -33.09 10.08
C ALA A 87 -2.02 -33.26 8.87
N ASN A 88 -3.26 -32.82 9.03
CA ASN A 88 -4.27 -32.75 7.97
C ASN A 88 -4.29 -31.30 7.44
N ILE A 89 -3.53 -31.05 6.38
CA ILE A 89 -3.42 -29.71 5.77
C ILE A 89 -4.13 -29.70 4.42
N ILE A 90 -5.08 -28.78 4.24
CA ILE A 90 -5.68 -28.48 2.93
C ILE A 90 -5.06 -27.19 2.42
N ALA A 91 -4.53 -27.21 1.21
CA ALA A 91 -3.78 -26.10 0.64
C ALA A 91 -4.47 -25.59 -0.63
N TYR A 92 -4.90 -24.33 -0.58
CA TYR A 92 -5.56 -23.62 -1.67
C TYR A 92 -4.56 -22.64 -2.30
N HIS A 93 -4.34 -22.76 -3.60
CA HIS A 93 -3.58 -21.77 -4.36
C HIS A 93 -4.55 -20.85 -5.07
N ASP A 94 -5.04 -19.87 -4.33
CA ASP A 94 -6.14 -19.01 -4.75
C ASP A 94 -6.20 -17.74 -3.90
N SER A 95 -6.93 -16.74 -4.37
CA SER A 95 -7.27 -15.56 -3.58
C SER A 95 -8.41 -15.87 -2.63
N ILE A 96 -8.28 -15.46 -1.37
CA ILE A 96 -9.38 -15.56 -0.39
C ILE A 96 -10.61 -14.72 -0.80
N MET A 97 -10.44 -13.78 -1.74
CA MET A 97 -11.53 -12.96 -2.26
C MET A 97 -12.33 -13.65 -3.38
N ASN A 98 -11.96 -14.87 -3.78
CA ASN A 98 -12.76 -15.68 -4.70
C ASN A 98 -14.13 -15.99 -4.05
N PRO A 99 -15.26 -15.81 -4.75
CA PRO A 99 -16.61 -16.12 -4.25
C PRO A 99 -16.82 -17.53 -3.67
N ASP A 100 -15.99 -18.50 -4.06
CA ASP A 100 -16.02 -19.86 -3.49
C ASP A 100 -15.82 -19.88 -1.97
N TYR A 101 -15.08 -18.90 -1.42
CA TYR A 101 -14.79 -18.79 0.02
C TYR A 101 -15.83 -17.92 0.74
N ASN A 102 -17.10 -18.27 0.59
CA ASN A 102 -18.23 -17.55 1.17
C ASN A 102 -18.38 -17.74 2.70
N VAL A 103 -19.43 -17.19 3.29
CA VAL A 103 -19.70 -17.27 4.73
C VAL A 103 -19.80 -18.72 5.24
N GLU A 104 -20.33 -19.65 4.44
CA GLU A 104 -20.43 -21.07 4.81
C GLU A 104 -19.05 -21.72 4.93
N PHE A 105 -18.13 -21.40 4.02
CA PHE A 105 -16.73 -21.82 4.12
C PHE A 105 -16.11 -21.31 5.44
N PHE A 106 -16.27 -20.03 5.77
CA PHE A 106 -15.71 -19.46 6.99
C PHE A 106 -16.30 -20.07 8.27
N ARG A 107 -17.57 -20.45 8.29
CA ARG A 107 -18.23 -21.10 9.45
C ARG A 107 -17.65 -22.47 9.83
N GLN A 108 -16.87 -23.10 8.95
CA GLN A 108 -16.21 -24.39 9.24
C GLN A 108 -15.08 -24.26 10.27
N PHE A 109 -14.59 -23.05 10.52
CA PHE A 109 -13.40 -22.81 11.34
C PHE A 109 -13.76 -22.31 12.74
N ILE A 110 -13.02 -22.78 13.74
CA ILE A 110 -13.10 -22.28 15.12
C ILE A 110 -12.24 -21.04 15.34
N LEU A 111 -11.30 -20.78 14.42
CA LEU A 111 -10.35 -19.67 14.48
C LEU A 111 -9.80 -19.38 13.07
N VAL A 112 -9.79 -18.10 12.69
CA VAL A 112 -9.14 -17.61 11.48
C VAL A 112 -7.92 -16.78 11.87
N MET A 113 -6.82 -16.91 11.15
CA MET A 113 -5.56 -16.19 11.42
C MET A 113 -5.05 -15.52 10.14
N ASN A 114 -4.97 -14.20 10.15
CA ASN A 114 -4.43 -13.41 9.05
C ASN A 114 -2.90 -13.35 9.10
N ALA A 115 -2.29 -13.69 7.95
CA ALA A 115 -0.86 -13.57 7.65
C ALA A 115 -0.65 -12.84 6.31
N LEU A 116 -1.55 -11.91 6.00
CA LEU A 116 -1.63 -11.11 4.77
C LEU A 116 -0.71 -9.90 4.79
N ASP A 117 -0.50 -9.27 3.64
CA ASP A 117 0.25 -8.01 3.49
C ASP A 117 -0.55 -6.89 2.80
N ASN A 118 -1.69 -7.21 2.18
CA ASN A 118 -2.54 -6.24 1.51
C ASN A 118 -3.78 -5.84 2.35
N ARG A 119 -4.27 -4.62 2.16
CA ARG A 119 -5.39 -4.06 2.94
C ARG A 119 -6.75 -4.59 2.47
N ALA A 120 -6.95 -4.74 1.17
CA ALA A 120 -8.21 -5.17 0.58
C ALA A 120 -8.62 -6.57 1.07
N ALA A 121 -7.73 -7.55 1.01
CA ALA A 121 -7.99 -8.90 1.51
C ALA A 121 -8.18 -8.92 3.03
N ARG A 122 -7.47 -8.07 3.80
CA ARG A 122 -7.72 -7.94 5.24
C ARG A 122 -9.12 -7.40 5.55
N ASN A 123 -9.58 -6.37 4.82
CA ASN A 123 -10.95 -5.86 4.93
C ASN A 123 -11.96 -6.95 4.58
N HIS A 124 -11.74 -7.70 3.49
CA HIS A 124 -12.60 -8.82 3.10
C HIS A 124 -12.66 -9.90 4.19
N VAL A 125 -11.52 -10.42 4.65
CA VAL A 125 -11.48 -11.46 5.71
C VAL A 125 -12.10 -10.96 7.02
N ASN A 126 -11.88 -9.69 7.38
CA ASN A 126 -12.54 -9.06 8.53
C ASN A 126 -14.07 -9.18 8.42
N ARG A 127 -14.65 -8.81 7.28
CA ARG A 127 -16.09 -8.89 7.03
C ARG A 127 -16.58 -10.33 7.03
N MET A 128 -15.89 -11.23 6.34
CA MET A 128 -16.23 -12.67 6.34
C MET A 128 -16.26 -13.27 7.75
N CYS A 129 -15.30 -12.91 8.61
CA CYS A 129 -15.27 -13.38 10.00
C CYS A 129 -16.40 -12.77 10.86
N LEU A 130 -16.76 -11.50 10.63
CA LEU A 130 -17.93 -10.87 11.27
C LEU A 130 -19.24 -11.52 10.81
N ALA A 131 -19.37 -11.87 9.54
CA ALA A 131 -20.53 -12.54 8.97
C ALA A 131 -20.67 -13.98 9.50
N ALA A 132 -19.56 -14.73 9.53
CA ALA A 132 -19.52 -16.10 10.02
C ALA A 132 -19.53 -16.22 11.56
N ASP A 133 -19.37 -15.10 12.27
CA ASP A 133 -19.18 -15.02 13.73
C ASP A 133 -17.99 -15.87 14.25
N VAL A 134 -16.92 -15.93 13.48
CA VAL A 134 -15.69 -16.67 13.83
C VAL A 134 -14.63 -15.71 14.37
N PRO A 135 -13.96 -16.01 15.49
CA PRO A 135 -12.85 -15.20 15.97
C PRO A 135 -11.73 -15.10 14.93
N LEU A 136 -11.25 -13.87 14.70
CA LEU A 136 -10.13 -13.57 13.82
C LEU A 136 -8.94 -13.07 14.64
N ILE A 137 -7.75 -13.59 14.37
CA ILE A 137 -6.50 -12.98 14.84
C ILE A 137 -5.86 -12.24 13.68
N GLU A 138 -5.69 -10.93 13.85
CA GLU A 138 -5.03 -10.06 12.88
C GLU A 138 -3.58 -9.81 13.31
N SER A 139 -2.68 -9.69 12.32
CA SER A 139 -1.27 -9.49 12.59
C SER A 139 -0.56 -8.70 11.48
N GLY A 140 0.57 -8.09 11.84
CA GLY A 140 1.42 -7.39 10.88
C GLY A 140 2.85 -7.23 11.38
N THR A 141 3.78 -7.14 10.44
CA THR A 141 5.21 -6.93 10.70
C THR A 141 5.79 -5.86 9.78
N ALA A 142 6.73 -5.08 10.30
CA ALA A 142 7.50 -4.10 9.56
C ALA A 142 8.89 -3.91 10.21
N GLY A 143 9.93 -4.42 9.56
CA GLY A 143 11.29 -4.40 10.08
C GLY A 143 11.40 -5.15 11.41
N TYR A 144 11.65 -4.41 12.49
CA TYR A 144 11.74 -4.91 13.87
C TYR A 144 10.44 -4.77 14.66
N LEU A 145 9.40 -4.20 14.04
CA LEU A 145 8.12 -3.90 14.67
C LEU A 145 7.08 -4.92 14.22
N GLY A 146 6.07 -5.11 15.06
CA GLY A 146 4.89 -5.87 14.68
C GLY A 146 3.80 -5.82 15.74
N GLN A 147 2.66 -6.39 15.41
CA GLN A 147 1.53 -6.48 16.33
C GLN A 147 0.68 -7.73 16.09
N VAL A 148 -0.02 -8.15 17.13
CA VAL A 148 -1.08 -9.17 17.10
C VAL A 148 -2.30 -8.62 17.84
N THR A 149 -3.50 -8.84 17.31
CA THR A 149 -4.76 -8.48 17.99
C THR A 149 -5.86 -9.48 17.68
N THR A 150 -6.87 -9.53 18.54
CA THR A 150 -8.04 -10.41 18.38
C THR A 150 -9.26 -9.58 18.01
N ILE A 151 -10.01 -10.06 17.03
CA ILE A 151 -11.27 -9.50 16.55
C ILE A 151 -12.38 -10.53 16.80
N LYS A 152 -13.42 -10.14 17.54
CA LYS A 152 -14.62 -10.93 17.78
C LYS A 152 -15.86 -10.02 17.72
N LYS A 153 -16.81 -10.39 16.86
CA LYS A 153 -18.09 -9.68 16.65
C LYS A 153 -18.77 -9.36 17.98
N GLY A 154 -19.18 -8.10 18.14
CA GLY A 154 -19.91 -7.64 19.32
C GLY A 154 -19.09 -7.52 20.62
N VAL A 155 -17.83 -7.97 20.63
CA VAL A 155 -16.95 -7.92 21.82
C VAL A 155 -15.83 -6.91 21.66
N THR A 156 -15.18 -6.89 20.49
CA THR A 156 -14.02 -6.02 20.22
C THR A 156 -14.25 -5.17 18.99
N GLU A 157 -13.42 -4.14 18.80
CA GLU A 157 -13.31 -3.47 17.52
C GLU A 157 -13.01 -4.45 16.38
N CYS A 158 -13.55 -4.16 15.19
CA CYS A 158 -13.17 -4.83 13.96
C CYS A 158 -11.95 -4.16 13.32
N TYR A 159 -11.37 -4.78 12.29
CA TYR A 159 -10.18 -4.25 11.61
C TYR A 159 -10.36 -2.82 11.08
N GLU A 160 -11.59 -2.48 10.68
CA GLU A 160 -11.98 -1.23 10.02
C GLU A 160 -12.61 -0.19 10.98
N CYS A 161 -12.62 -0.43 12.29
CA CYS A 161 -13.14 0.53 13.29
C CYS A 161 -12.35 1.84 13.33
N HIS A 162 -11.06 1.77 13.03
CA HIS A 162 -10.16 2.91 13.00
C HIS A 162 -9.52 3.04 11.62
N PRO A 163 -9.55 4.24 11.01
CA PRO A 163 -8.98 4.45 9.70
C PRO A 163 -7.48 4.18 9.75
N LYS A 164 -7.03 3.25 8.90
CA LYS A 164 -5.60 3.01 8.69
C LYS A 164 -5.07 4.04 7.68
N PRO A 165 -3.82 4.51 7.80
CA PRO A 165 -3.23 5.42 6.82
C PRO A 165 -3.42 4.89 5.40
N THR A 166 -3.99 5.72 4.52
CA THR A 166 -4.09 5.39 3.10
C THR A 166 -2.72 5.51 2.44
N GLN A 167 -2.53 4.79 1.33
CA GLN A 167 -1.34 5.01 0.50
C GLN A 167 -1.33 6.47 0.04
N ARG A 168 -0.14 7.08 -0.01
CA ARG A 168 0.01 8.45 -0.50
C ARG A 168 -0.44 8.53 -1.96
N THR A 169 -1.45 9.35 -2.22
CA THR A 169 -1.89 9.73 -3.55
C THR A 169 -1.28 11.08 -3.91
N PHE A 170 -0.97 11.27 -5.19
CA PHE A 170 -0.38 12.50 -5.71
C PHE A 170 -1.30 13.09 -6.77
N PRO A 171 -1.52 14.42 -6.81
CA PRO A 171 -2.34 15.05 -7.84
C PRO A 171 -1.79 14.76 -9.25
N GLY A 172 -2.68 14.52 -10.21
CA GLY A 172 -2.33 14.21 -11.59
C GLY A 172 -1.51 15.34 -12.24
N CYS A 173 -1.84 16.60 -11.94
CA CYS A 173 -1.08 17.76 -12.40
C CYS A 173 0.39 17.73 -11.92
N THR A 174 0.63 17.29 -10.68
CA THR A 174 1.99 17.14 -10.12
C THR A 174 2.78 16.04 -10.82
N ILE A 175 2.13 14.92 -11.13
CA ILE A 175 2.77 13.79 -11.81
C ILE A 175 3.07 14.10 -13.29
N ARG A 176 2.12 14.74 -13.99
CA ARG A 176 2.15 14.98 -15.44
C ARG A 176 2.97 16.20 -15.83
N ASN A 177 2.84 17.31 -15.09
CA ASN A 177 3.42 18.59 -15.45
C ASN A 177 4.61 18.95 -14.57
N THR A 178 4.45 18.97 -13.25
CA THR A 178 5.46 19.58 -12.35
C THR A 178 5.96 18.64 -11.24
N PRO A 179 6.63 17.53 -11.58
CA PRO A 179 7.21 16.65 -10.58
C PRO A 179 8.34 17.36 -9.82
N SER A 180 8.21 17.45 -8.50
CA SER A 180 9.20 18.07 -7.60
C SER A 180 10.02 17.10 -6.75
N GLU A 181 9.61 15.83 -6.67
CA GLU A 181 10.25 14.81 -5.85
C GLU A 181 10.49 13.54 -6.68
N PRO A 182 11.54 12.75 -6.37
CA PRO A 182 11.82 11.49 -7.05
C PRO A 182 10.63 10.53 -7.09
N ILE A 183 9.80 10.50 -6.04
CA ILE A 183 8.61 9.65 -6.00
C ILE A 183 7.60 9.98 -7.10
N HIS A 184 7.47 11.26 -7.49
CA HIS A 184 6.57 11.66 -8.57
C HIS A 184 7.01 11.08 -9.93
N CYS A 185 8.32 11.01 -10.18
CA CYS A 185 8.87 10.37 -11.39
C CYS A 185 8.67 8.86 -11.39
N ILE A 186 8.72 8.22 -10.22
CA ILE A 186 8.47 6.78 -10.06
C ILE A 186 6.99 6.46 -10.29
N VAL A 187 6.08 7.24 -9.73
CA VAL A 187 4.63 7.11 -9.98
C VAL A 187 4.34 7.32 -11.46
N TRP A 188 4.92 8.35 -12.09
CA TRP A 188 4.79 8.57 -13.54
C TRP A 188 5.30 7.37 -14.37
N ALA A 189 6.41 6.76 -13.97
CA ALA A 189 6.96 5.59 -14.67
C ALA A 189 6.09 4.34 -14.52
N LYS A 190 5.42 4.16 -13.37
CA LYS A 190 4.41 3.10 -13.18
C LYS A 190 3.16 3.37 -14.03
N TYR A 191 2.68 4.60 -14.06
CA TYR A 191 1.57 5.01 -14.92
C TYR A 191 1.89 4.76 -16.39
N LEU A 192 3.12 5.09 -16.81
CA LEU A 192 3.59 4.81 -18.16
C LEU A 192 3.62 3.30 -18.47
N PHE A 193 4.02 2.47 -17.51
CA PHE A 193 3.99 1.02 -17.68
C PHE A 193 2.56 0.52 -17.95
N ASN A 194 1.58 0.96 -17.13
CA ASN A 194 0.18 0.58 -17.31
C ASN A 194 -0.38 1.09 -18.63
N GLN A 195 -0.12 2.34 -18.98
CA GLN A 195 -0.54 2.95 -20.25
C GLN A 195 0.03 2.24 -21.49
N LEU A 196 1.25 1.70 -21.42
CA LEU A 196 1.87 1.02 -22.56
C LEU A 196 1.53 -0.48 -22.59
N PHE A 197 1.60 -1.17 -21.46
CA PHE A 197 1.57 -2.63 -21.41
C PHE A 197 0.43 -3.21 -20.58
N GLY A 198 -0.17 -2.43 -19.68
CA GLY A 198 -1.22 -2.87 -18.77
C GLY A 198 -2.60 -2.33 -19.12
N GLU A 199 -3.48 -2.32 -18.12
CA GLU A 199 -4.82 -1.75 -18.22
C GLU A 199 -4.74 -0.22 -18.38
N GLU A 200 -5.47 0.31 -19.36
CA GLU A 200 -5.49 1.74 -19.63
C GLU A 200 -6.41 2.45 -18.64
N ASP A 201 -5.81 3.23 -17.74
CA ASP A 201 -6.52 4.01 -16.72
C ASP A 201 -6.39 5.51 -17.00
N ALA A 202 -7.52 6.19 -17.18
CA ALA A 202 -7.57 7.62 -17.48
C ALA A 202 -6.92 8.49 -16.39
N ASP A 203 -6.92 8.04 -15.14
CA ASP A 203 -6.27 8.73 -14.01
C ASP A 203 -4.74 8.59 -14.04
N GLN A 204 -4.25 7.60 -14.77
CA GLN A 204 -2.84 7.29 -14.95
C GLN A 204 -2.28 7.82 -16.27
N GLU A 205 -2.93 8.84 -16.83
CA GLU A 205 -2.44 9.51 -18.03
C GLU A 205 -1.07 10.16 -17.79
N VAL A 206 -0.16 9.95 -18.74
CA VAL A 206 1.25 10.36 -18.62
C VAL A 206 1.58 11.59 -19.44
N SER A 207 0.75 11.88 -20.44
CA SER A 207 0.97 12.99 -21.36
C SER A 207 0.66 14.32 -20.65
N PRO A 208 1.34 15.44 -20.99
CA PRO A 208 1.11 16.75 -20.35
C PRO A 208 -0.36 17.14 -20.20
N ASP A 209 -0.74 17.66 -19.03
CA ASP A 209 -2.10 18.09 -18.71
C ASP A 209 -2.31 19.56 -19.10
N ARG A 210 -3.12 19.79 -20.14
CA ARG A 210 -3.49 21.14 -20.60
C ARG A 210 -4.50 21.83 -19.68
N ALA A 211 -5.26 21.06 -18.89
CA ALA A 211 -6.30 21.61 -18.04
C ALA A 211 -5.74 22.17 -16.72
N ASP A 212 -4.43 22.12 -16.49
CA ASP A 212 -3.77 22.58 -15.28
C ASP A 212 -4.06 24.08 -15.01
N PRO A 213 -4.71 24.42 -13.88
CA PRO A 213 -5.02 25.80 -13.52
C PRO A 213 -3.77 26.67 -13.39
N GLU A 214 -2.63 26.11 -12.95
CA GLU A 214 -1.36 26.84 -12.88
C GLU A 214 -0.79 27.14 -14.28
N ALA A 215 -1.17 26.36 -15.29
CA ALA A 215 -0.78 26.54 -16.68
C ALA A 215 -1.79 27.39 -17.49
N SER A 216 -2.94 27.74 -16.90
CA SER A 216 -4.04 28.42 -17.61
C SER A 216 -3.68 29.86 -17.98
N TRP A 217 -3.95 30.22 -19.24
CA TRP A 217 -3.76 31.56 -19.81
C TRP A 217 -4.93 32.47 -19.42
N GLU A 218 -4.77 33.79 -19.44
CA GLU A 218 -5.94 34.66 -19.22
C GLU A 218 -6.97 34.45 -20.35
N PRO A 219 -8.29 34.61 -20.10
CA PRO A 219 -9.35 34.26 -21.05
C PRO A 219 -9.16 34.86 -22.45
N MET A 220 -8.62 36.07 -22.51
CA MET A 220 -8.34 36.82 -23.74
C MET A 220 -7.22 36.21 -24.60
N GLU A 221 -6.20 35.60 -23.98
CA GLU A 221 -5.10 34.91 -24.69
C GLU A 221 -5.49 33.49 -25.13
N ALA A 222 -6.38 32.84 -24.36
CA ALA A 222 -6.94 31.55 -24.71
C ALA A 222 -7.83 31.62 -25.96
N GLU A 223 -8.67 32.66 -26.11
CA GLU A 223 -9.49 32.89 -27.31
C GLU A 223 -8.66 33.22 -28.56
N ALA A 224 -7.57 33.97 -28.40
CA ALA A 224 -6.68 34.31 -29.51
C ALA A 224 -5.95 33.07 -30.07
N ARG A 225 -5.55 32.14 -29.19
CA ARG A 225 -4.93 30.87 -29.62
C ARG A 225 -5.93 29.82 -30.08
N ALA A 226 -7.14 29.78 -29.50
CA ALA A 226 -8.21 28.91 -29.99
C ALA A 226 -8.59 29.22 -31.45
N ARG A 227 -8.49 30.50 -31.86
CA ARG A 227 -8.64 30.92 -33.26
C ARG A 227 -7.48 30.47 -34.15
N ALA A 228 -6.24 30.44 -33.63
CA ALA A 228 -5.07 29.96 -34.37
C ALA A 228 -5.05 28.43 -34.53
N SER A 229 -5.62 27.67 -33.59
CA SER A 229 -5.74 26.21 -33.66
C SER A 229 -6.83 25.70 -34.61
N ASN A 230 -7.70 26.59 -35.14
CA ASN A 230 -8.72 26.18 -36.11
C ASN A 230 -8.18 26.13 -37.56
N GLU A 231 -6.95 26.59 -37.82
CA GLU A 231 -6.28 26.47 -39.12
C GLU A 231 -5.44 25.17 -39.24
N ASP A 232 -4.92 24.66 -38.12
CA ASP A 232 -4.31 23.32 -38.02
C ASP A 232 -5.38 22.33 -37.53
N GLY A 233 -6.08 21.72 -38.48
CA GLY A 233 -7.25 20.87 -38.26
C GLY A 233 -7.16 19.97 -37.02
N ASP A 234 -8.25 19.97 -36.24
CA ASP A 234 -8.50 19.23 -34.99
C ASP A 234 -7.80 17.85 -34.94
N ILE A 235 -6.53 17.84 -34.50
CA ILE A 235 -5.75 16.62 -34.38
C ILE A 235 -6.30 15.87 -33.17
N LYS A 236 -7.19 14.89 -33.42
CA LYS A 236 -7.62 13.92 -32.40
C LYS A 236 -6.40 13.36 -31.69
N ARG A 237 -6.27 13.64 -30.40
CA ARG A 237 -5.19 13.13 -29.56
C ARG A 237 -5.30 11.61 -29.52
N ILE A 238 -4.35 10.92 -30.16
CA ILE A 238 -4.21 9.47 -30.11
C ILE A 238 -3.74 9.11 -28.70
N SER A 239 -4.33 8.08 -28.08
CA SER A 239 -3.91 7.59 -26.77
C SER A 239 -2.42 7.19 -26.80
N THR A 240 -1.74 7.28 -25.66
CA THR A 240 -0.35 6.82 -25.54
C THR A 240 -0.21 5.34 -25.95
N LYS A 241 -1.21 4.52 -25.62
CA LYS A 241 -1.29 3.09 -25.95
C LYS A 241 -1.48 2.87 -27.45
N GLU A 242 -2.44 3.59 -28.05
CA GLU A 242 -2.72 3.52 -29.49
C GLU A 242 -1.52 3.98 -30.32
N TRP A 243 -0.86 5.05 -29.89
CA TRP A 243 0.32 5.57 -30.57
C TRP A 243 1.50 4.58 -30.46
N ALA A 244 1.70 3.96 -29.29
CA ALA A 244 2.71 2.91 -29.11
C ALA A 244 2.42 1.68 -30.00
N LYS A 245 1.16 1.23 -30.09
CA LYS A 245 0.75 0.16 -31.01
C LYS A 245 1.02 0.52 -32.47
N SER A 246 0.68 1.74 -32.90
CA SER A 246 0.90 2.20 -34.29
C SER A 246 2.37 2.23 -34.70
N THR A 247 3.26 2.40 -33.73
CA THR A 247 4.72 2.41 -33.93
C THR A 247 5.36 1.05 -33.69
N GLY A 248 4.59 0.02 -33.35
CA GLY A 248 5.10 -1.32 -33.05
C GLY A 248 5.94 -1.37 -31.76
N TYR A 249 5.62 -0.51 -30.79
CA TYR A 249 6.40 -0.31 -29.57
C TYR A 249 7.88 -0.03 -29.85
N ASP A 250 8.16 0.80 -30.86
CA ASP A 250 9.53 1.21 -31.20
C ASP A 250 10.16 2.02 -30.04
N PRO A 251 11.26 1.55 -29.43
CA PRO A 251 11.78 2.18 -28.23
C PRO A 251 12.35 3.59 -28.46
N VAL A 252 12.92 3.86 -29.64
CA VAL A 252 13.52 5.16 -29.97
C VAL A 252 12.43 6.20 -30.23
N LYS A 253 11.35 5.81 -30.92
CA LYS A 253 10.16 6.65 -31.10
C LYS A 253 9.53 6.96 -29.75
N LEU A 254 9.28 5.96 -28.91
CA LEU A 254 8.74 6.14 -27.55
C LEU A 254 9.62 7.09 -26.73
N PHE A 255 10.94 6.91 -26.76
CA PHE A 255 11.87 7.81 -26.09
C PHE A 255 11.72 9.25 -26.57
N THR A 256 11.70 9.46 -27.90
CA THR A 256 11.58 10.78 -28.51
C THR A 256 10.27 11.46 -28.12
N LYS A 257 9.15 10.76 -28.23
CA LYS A 257 7.83 11.31 -27.87
C LYS A 257 7.79 11.73 -26.40
N LEU A 258 8.17 10.83 -25.48
CA LEU A 258 7.97 11.01 -24.04
C LEU A 258 9.01 11.93 -23.38
N PHE A 259 10.27 11.88 -23.83
CA PHE A 259 11.37 12.59 -23.18
C PHE A 259 11.85 13.82 -23.96
N LYS A 260 11.37 14.01 -25.21
CA LYS A 260 11.69 15.18 -26.04
C LYS A 260 10.45 16.00 -26.37
N ASP A 261 9.50 15.42 -27.09
CA ASP A 261 8.38 16.16 -27.67
C ASP A 261 7.37 16.59 -26.62
N ASP A 262 7.01 15.70 -25.70
CA ASP A 262 6.14 16.02 -24.56
C ASP A 262 6.78 17.08 -23.64
N ILE A 263 8.11 17.06 -23.47
CA ILE A 263 8.83 18.06 -22.65
C ILE A 263 8.87 19.41 -23.35
N ARG A 264 9.13 19.44 -24.67
CA ARG A 264 9.03 20.66 -25.49
C ARG A 264 7.63 21.24 -25.46
N TYR A 265 6.62 20.38 -25.55
CA TYR A 265 5.23 20.78 -25.42
C TYR A 265 4.97 21.39 -24.04
N LEU A 266 5.47 20.78 -22.98
CA LEU A 266 5.33 21.28 -21.61
C LEU A 266 6.04 22.63 -21.39
N LEU A 267 7.16 22.90 -22.09
CA LEU A 267 7.82 24.20 -22.09
C LEU A 267 6.97 25.32 -22.72
N THR A 268 5.95 24.99 -23.53
CA THR A 268 5.00 25.99 -24.04
C THR A 268 4.13 26.60 -22.93
N MET A 269 4.01 25.91 -21.77
CA MET A 269 3.29 26.38 -20.58
C MET A 269 4.21 27.22 -19.68
N ASP A 270 4.61 28.41 -20.15
CA ASP A 270 5.60 29.30 -19.53
C ASP A 270 5.28 29.66 -18.06
N LYS A 271 4.00 29.78 -17.70
CA LYS A 271 3.56 30.12 -16.33
C LYS A 271 4.06 29.14 -15.26
N LEU A 272 4.14 27.84 -15.57
CA LEU A 272 4.63 26.81 -14.65
C LEU A 272 6.11 27.02 -14.26
N TRP A 273 6.88 27.68 -15.14
CA TRP A 273 8.33 27.80 -15.05
C TRP A 273 8.82 29.14 -14.53
N ARG A 274 7.91 30.05 -14.14
CA ARG A 274 8.31 31.37 -13.60
C ARG A 274 9.08 31.27 -12.28
N LYS A 275 8.73 30.29 -11.45
CA LYS A 275 9.33 30.07 -10.12
C LYS A 275 10.14 28.77 -10.03
N ARG A 276 10.00 27.88 -11.01
CA ARG A 276 10.59 26.53 -11.02
C ARG A 276 11.61 26.45 -12.14
N LYS A 277 12.66 25.66 -11.96
CA LYS A 277 13.61 25.41 -13.05
C LYS A 277 12.88 24.69 -14.21
N PRO A 278 12.94 25.20 -15.45
CA PRO A 278 12.30 24.53 -16.59
C PRO A 278 12.94 23.15 -16.85
N PRO A 279 12.16 22.16 -17.32
CA PRO A 279 12.68 20.86 -17.69
C PRO A 279 13.51 20.94 -18.98
N VAL A 280 14.53 20.08 -19.10
CA VAL A 280 15.42 20.03 -20.27
C VAL A 280 15.08 18.79 -21.10
N PRO A 281 14.59 18.94 -22.35
CA PRO A 281 14.30 17.81 -23.23
C PRO A 281 15.55 16.97 -23.53
N LEU A 282 15.39 15.65 -23.68
CA LEU A 282 16.47 14.74 -24.06
C LEU A 282 16.33 14.30 -25.52
N ASP A 283 17.44 14.29 -26.26
CA ASP A 283 17.51 13.69 -27.59
C ASP A 283 18.24 12.35 -27.56
N TRP A 284 17.71 11.36 -28.27
CA TRP A 284 18.29 10.02 -28.30
C TRP A 284 19.72 10.00 -28.87
N ALA A 285 19.95 10.67 -30.00
CA ALA A 285 21.27 10.66 -30.64
C ALA A 285 22.32 11.37 -29.78
N GLU A 286 21.96 12.51 -29.18
CA GLU A 286 22.83 13.26 -28.28
C GLU A 286 23.20 12.44 -27.03
N VAL A 287 22.22 11.78 -26.39
CA VAL A 287 22.46 10.94 -25.21
C VAL A 287 23.35 9.75 -25.55
N GLN A 288 23.22 9.16 -26.75
CA GLN A 288 24.10 8.06 -27.16
C GLN A 288 25.52 8.54 -27.51
N SER A 289 25.69 9.75 -28.06
CA SER A 289 27.00 10.29 -28.44
C SER A 289 27.83 10.83 -27.27
N GLN A 290 27.20 11.30 -26.19
CA GLN A 290 27.87 11.94 -25.03
C GLN A 290 28.68 10.99 -24.10
N GLY A 291 29.29 9.92 -24.64
CA GLY A 291 30.07 8.98 -23.83
C GLY A 291 31.20 8.27 -24.58
N GLU A 292 31.67 8.82 -25.71
CA GLU A 292 32.84 8.27 -26.42
C GLU A 292 34.18 8.91 -25.98
N GLU A 293 34.16 9.93 -25.10
CA GLU A 293 35.38 10.66 -24.68
C GLU A 293 36.00 10.23 -23.34
N THR A 294 35.58 9.12 -22.73
CA THR A 294 36.32 8.52 -21.60
C THR A 294 37.07 7.28 -22.06
N ASN A 295 38.39 7.45 -22.25
CA ASN A 295 39.36 6.39 -22.51
C ASN A 295 39.09 5.15 -21.65
N ALA A 296 38.84 4.02 -22.31
CA ALA A 296 38.54 2.73 -21.70
C ALA A 296 39.74 2.07 -20.97
N SER A 297 40.74 2.84 -20.53
CA SER A 297 41.99 2.32 -19.97
C SER A 297 42.20 2.54 -18.46
N ASP A 298 41.37 3.30 -17.75
CA ASP A 298 41.66 3.67 -16.33
C ASP A 298 40.58 3.32 -15.28
N GLN A 299 39.54 2.55 -15.59
CA GLN A 299 38.48 2.19 -14.61
C GLN A 299 38.46 0.72 -14.15
N GLN A 300 39.59 0.00 -14.23
CA GLN A 300 39.65 -1.39 -13.74
C GLN A 300 39.98 -1.54 -12.24
N ASN A 301 40.16 -0.46 -11.47
CA ASN A 301 40.61 -0.56 -10.06
C ASN A 301 39.94 0.41 -9.07
N GLU A 302 38.67 0.76 -9.27
CA GLU A 302 37.85 1.34 -8.19
C GLU A 302 37.02 0.21 -7.55
N PRO A 303 37.12 -0.04 -6.24
CA PRO A 303 36.30 -1.05 -5.59
C PRO A 303 34.82 -0.68 -5.74
N GLN A 304 34.04 -1.51 -6.45
CA GLN A 304 32.59 -1.32 -6.56
C GLN A 304 31.98 -1.22 -5.16
N LEU A 305 31.59 -0.01 -4.76
CA LEU A 305 31.11 0.29 -3.42
C LEU A 305 29.65 -0.18 -3.29
N GLY A 306 29.42 -1.38 -2.74
CA GLY A 306 28.07 -1.91 -2.49
C GLY A 306 27.52 -2.80 -3.61
N LEU A 307 26.21 -3.06 -3.58
CA LEU A 307 25.54 -3.93 -4.56
C LEU A 307 25.48 -3.26 -5.94
N LYS A 308 25.44 -4.07 -7.02
CA LYS A 308 25.27 -3.55 -8.40
C LYS A 308 24.03 -2.67 -8.54
N ASP A 309 22.91 -3.09 -7.95
CA ASP A 309 21.64 -2.36 -8.00
C ASP A 309 21.63 -1.07 -7.14
N GLN A 310 22.62 -0.87 -6.26
CA GLN A 310 22.80 0.35 -5.48
C GLN A 310 23.61 1.42 -6.24
N GLN A 311 24.23 1.06 -7.35
CA GLN A 311 24.92 2.03 -8.20
C GLN A 311 23.90 2.88 -8.95
N VAL A 312 24.09 4.19 -8.93
CA VAL A 312 23.37 5.11 -9.80
C VAL A 312 24.10 5.14 -11.14
N LEU A 313 23.41 4.79 -12.21
CA LEU A 313 23.98 4.77 -13.56
C LEU A 313 23.91 6.16 -14.20
N ASP A 314 24.62 6.34 -15.31
CA ASP A 314 24.54 7.55 -16.12
C ASP A 314 23.32 7.55 -17.05
N VAL A 315 23.01 8.72 -17.62
CA VAL A 315 21.83 8.94 -18.48
C VAL A 315 21.83 8.00 -19.69
N LYS A 316 23.00 7.78 -20.31
CA LYS A 316 23.15 6.88 -21.46
C LYS A 316 22.83 5.44 -21.11
N SER A 317 23.27 4.96 -19.94
CA SER A 317 22.94 3.62 -19.46
C SER A 317 21.44 3.45 -19.19
N TYR A 318 20.78 4.44 -18.56
CA TYR A 318 19.33 4.37 -18.36
C TYR A 318 18.54 4.46 -19.68
N ALA A 319 18.98 5.26 -20.66
CA ALA A 319 18.35 5.30 -21.99
C ALA A 319 18.45 3.95 -22.71
N ARG A 320 19.60 3.27 -22.62
CA ARG A 320 19.76 1.90 -23.16
C ARG A 320 18.91 0.89 -22.41
N LEU A 321 18.83 1.00 -21.09
CA LEU A 321 18.00 0.12 -20.26
C LEU A 321 16.50 0.29 -20.59
N PHE A 322 16.05 1.52 -20.80
CA PHE A 322 14.70 1.83 -21.26
C PHE A 322 14.38 1.10 -22.56
N SER A 323 15.26 1.22 -23.56
CA SER A 323 15.09 0.53 -24.85
C SER A 323 15.00 -0.99 -24.69
N LYS A 324 15.95 -1.58 -23.95
CA LYS A 324 16.00 -3.03 -23.71
C LYS A 324 14.76 -3.55 -22.98
N SER A 325 14.26 -2.79 -22.01
CA SER A 325 13.08 -3.18 -21.23
C SER A 325 11.81 -3.21 -22.10
N ILE A 326 11.63 -2.22 -23.00
CA ILE A 326 10.52 -2.20 -23.96
C ILE A 326 10.59 -3.40 -24.92
N GLU A 327 11.78 -3.70 -25.44
CA GLU A 327 11.99 -4.83 -26.36
C GLU A 327 11.62 -6.18 -25.72
N THR A 328 11.84 -6.32 -24.41
CA THR A 328 11.49 -7.52 -23.66
C THR A 328 9.99 -7.55 -23.35
N LEU A 329 9.45 -6.45 -22.84
CA LEU A 329 8.04 -6.35 -22.44
C LEU A 329 7.07 -6.50 -23.62
N ARG A 330 7.43 -6.02 -24.82
CA ARG A 330 6.60 -6.24 -26.02
C ARG A 330 6.52 -7.72 -26.42
N VAL A 331 7.57 -8.51 -26.14
CA VAL A 331 7.57 -9.96 -26.40
C VAL A 331 6.67 -10.65 -25.38
N HIS A 332 6.80 -10.31 -24.09
CA HIS A 332 5.91 -10.84 -23.04
C HIS A 332 4.44 -10.50 -23.32
N LEU A 333 4.16 -9.29 -23.83
CA LEU A 333 2.82 -8.88 -24.23
C LEU A 333 2.30 -9.74 -25.39
N ALA A 334 3.13 -9.97 -26.42
CA ALA A 334 2.75 -10.80 -27.57
C ALA A 334 2.51 -12.28 -27.19
N GLU A 335 3.28 -12.81 -26.22
CA GLU A 335 3.13 -14.19 -25.72
C GLU A 335 1.78 -14.42 -25.01
N LYS A 336 1.19 -13.39 -24.40
CA LYS A 336 -0.14 -13.51 -23.76
C LYS A 336 -1.32 -13.51 -24.73
N GLY A 337 -1.10 -13.14 -26.00
CA GLY A 337 -2.14 -13.10 -27.03
C GLY A 337 -2.73 -11.71 -27.30
N ASP A 338 -3.66 -11.65 -28.27
CA ASP A 338 -4.25 -10.39 -28.71
C ASP A 338 -5.19 -9.78 -27.67
N GLY A 339 -5.10 -8.48 -27.46
CA GLY A 339 -5.87 -7.76 -26.43
C GLY A 339 -5.42 -8.03 -24.98
N ALA A 340 -4.36 -8.81 -24.75
CA ALA A 340 -3.88 -9.10 -23.41
C ALA A 340 -3.14 -7.91 -22.76
N GLU A 341 -3.09 -7.91 -21.43
CA GLU A 341 -2.46 -6.87 -20.63
C GLU A 341 -1.45 -7.48 -19.63
N LEU A 342 -0.39 -6.73 -19.36
CA LEU A 342 0.61 -7.05 -18.36
C LEU A 342 0.26 -6.38 -17.03
N ILE A 343 0.42 -7.13 -15.95
CA ILE A 343 0.29 -6.60 -14.59
C ILE A 343 1.70 -6.24 -14.13
N TRP A 344 1.89 -5.02 -13.63
CA TRP A 344 3.18 -4.60 -13.12
C TRP A 344 3.56 -5.42 -11.87
N ASP A 345 4.75 -6.05 -11.93
CA ASP A 345 5.35 -6.74 -10.79
C ASP A 345 6.75 -6.19 -10.50
N LYS A 346 7.02 -5.90 -9.23
CA LYS A 346 8.33 -5.44 -8.73
C LYS A 346 9.41 -6.52 -8.83
N ASP A 347 9.01 -7.78 -8.92
CA ASP A 347 9.90 -8.94 -8.97
C ASP A 347 10.17 -9.43 -10.40
N ASP A 348 9.38 -8.99 -11.40
CA ASP A 348 9.75 -9.09 -12.82
C ASP A 348 10.95 -8.17 -13.13
N PRO A 349 12.09 -8.72 -13.58
CA PRO A 349 13.25 -7.92 -13.95
C PRO A 349 12.94 -6.84 -14.99
N SER A 350 12.15 -7.18 -16.02
CA SER A 350 11.92 -6.29 -17.16
C SER A 350 10.97 -5.14 -16.83
N ALA A 351 9.88 -5.40 -16.10
CA ALA A 351 8.99 -4.35 -15.58
C ALA A 351 9.71 -3.42 -14.60
N MET A 352 10.56 -3.94 -13.71
CA MET A 352 11.31 -3.11 -12.77
C MET A 352 12.40 -2.28 -13.48
N ASP A 353 13.06 -2.83 -14.50
CA ASP A 353 14.05 -2.11 -15.32
C ASP A 353 13.39 -0.98 -16.12
N PHE A 354 12.18 -1.21 -16.64
CA PHE A 354 11.37 -0.19 -17.29
C PHE A 354 11.05 0.97 -16.35
N VAL A 355 10.51 0.69 -15.16
CA VAL A 355 10.18 1.73 -14.17
C VAL A 355 11.43 2.47 -13.71
N THR A 356 12.54 1.75 -13.48
CA THR A 356 13.82 2.34 -13.06
C THR A 356 14.36 3.31 -14.10
N SER A 357 14.43 2.88 -15.35
CA SER A 357 14.97 3.69 -16.44
C SER A 357 14.07 4.89 -16.77
N ALA A 358 12.75 4.68 -16.92
CA ALA A 358 11.81 5.74 -17.22
C ALA A 358 11.74 6.81 -16.11
N ALA A 359 11.74 6.38 -14.84
CA ALA A 359 11.74 7.30 -13.71
C ALA A 359 13.02 8.14 -13.65
N ASN A 360 14.20 7.53 -13.83
CA ASN A 360 15.48 8.24 -13.77
C ASN A 360 15.67 9.22 -14.94
N LEU A 361 15.26 8.85 -16.15
CA LEU A 361 15.27 9.77 -17.30
C LEU A 361 14.39 10.99 -17.00
N ARG A 362 13.21 10.78 -16.42
CA ARG A 362 12.34 11.88 -15.98
C ARG A 362 12.96 12.70 -14.84
N MET A 363 13.59 12.08 -13.85
CA MET A 363 14.31 12.82 -12.79
C MET A 363 15.38 13.74 -13.39
N HIS A 364 16.17 13.24 -14.34
CA HIS A 364 17.22 14.01 -14.99
C HIS A 364 16.66 15.22 -15.77
N ILE A 365 15.59 15.02 -16.55
CA ILE A 365 14.89 16.09 -17.29
C ILE A 365 14.48 17.24 -16.35
N PHE A 366 13.96 16.90 -15.17
CA PHE A 366 13.51 17.86 -14.16
C PHE A 366 14.63 18.29 -13.19
N SER A 367 15.91 18.06 -13.54
CA SER A 367 17.07 18.44 -12.74
C SER A 367 17.10 17.87 -11.31
N MET A 368 16.58 16.66 -11.13
CA MET A 368 16.68 15.88 -9.90
C MET A 368 17.81 14.87 -9.98
N ASN A 369 18.40 14.55 -8.83
CA ASN A 369 19.37 13.47 -8.74
C ASN A 369 18.69 12.13 -9.01
N MET A 370 19.21 11.38 -9.98
CA MET A 370 18.78 10.02 -10.29
C MET A 370 19.01 9.11 -9.08
N LYS A 371 18.21 8.04 -9.01
CA LYS A 371 18.23 7.06 -7.92
C LYS A 371 18.63 5.69 -8.43
N SER A 372 19.20 4.90 -7.53
CA SER A 372 19.61 3.54 -7.81
C SER A 372 18.38 2.65 -8.10
N ARG A 373 18.60 1.54 -8.81
CA ARG A 373 17.55 0.53 -9.05
C ARG A 373 16.99 0.01 -7.73
N PHE A 374 17.85 -0.16 -6.72
CA PHE A 374 17.49 -0.58 -5.38
C PHE A 374 16.50 0.39 -4.71
N ASP A 375 16.80 1.69 -4.72
CA ASP A 375 15.94 2.71 -4.11
C ASP A 375 14.59 2.81 -4.84
N ILE A 376 14.61 2.79 -6.17
CA ILE A 376 13.39 2.84 -6.99
C ILE A 376 12.54 1.60 -6.75
N LYS A 377 13.13 0.40 -6.71
CA LYS A 377 12.39 -0.83 -6.40
C LYS A 377 11.72 -0.74 -5.02
N SER A 378 12.40 -0.17 -4.03
CA SER A 378 11.82 0.04 -2.69
C SER A 378 10.60 0.95 -2.72
N MET A 379 10.65 2.06 -3.45
CA MET A 379 9.57 3.04 -3.53
C MET A 379 8.42 2.58 -4.44
N ALA A 380 8.72 2.05 -5.62
CA ALA A 380 7.74 1.60 -6.60
C ALA A 380 6.92 0.39 -6.10
N GLY A 381 7.60 -0.52 -5.39
CA GLY A 381 7.01 -1.73 -4.83
C GLY A 381 6.49 -1.57 -3.41
N ASN A 382 6.56 -0.37 -2.82
CA ASN A 382 6.23 -0.12 -1.40
C ASN A 382 6.88 -1.15 -0.47
N ILE A 383 8.16 -1.47 -0.68
CA ILE A 383 8.82 -2.59 0.01
C ILE A 383 8.94 -2.27 1.49
N ILE A 384 8.24 -3.07 2.30
CA ILE A 384 8.40 -3.08 3.75
C ILE A 384 9.57 -4.01 4.09
N PRO A 385 10.63 -3.53 4.76
CA PRO A 385 11.69 -4.40 5.24
C PRO A 385 11.11 -5.51 6.11
N ALA A 386 11.52 -6.75 5.89
CA ALA A 386 10.96 -7.89 6.61
C ALA A 386 12.08 -8.81 7.10
N ILE A 387 12.01 -9.19 8.38
CA ILE A 387 13.05 -9.96 9.07
C ILE A 387 12.43 -11.24 9.62
N ALA A 388 13.10 -12.38 9.40
CA ALA A 388 12.62 -13.70 9.82
C ALA A 388 12.27 -13.76 11.33
N THR A 389 13.13 -13.20 12.18
CA THR A 389 12.93 -13.20 13.64
C THR A 389 11.67 -12.46 14.07
N THR A 390 11.34 -11.35 13.41
CA THR A 390 10.13 -10.57 13.72
C THR A 390 8.88 -11.37 13.35
N ASN A 391 8.87 -12.02 12.19
CA ASN A 391 7.78 -12.91 11.78
C ASN A 391 7.63 -14.10 12.75
N ALA A 392 8.73 -14.71 13.19
CA ALA A 392 8.70 -15.83 14.13
C ALA A 392 8.12 -15.43 15.50
N VAL A 393 8.48 -14.24 16.01
CA VAL A 393 7.91 -13.70 17.26
C VAL A 393 6.41 -13.48 17.11
N ILE A 394 5.98 -12.77 16.06
CA ILE A 394 4.55 -12.50 15.82
C ILE A 394 3.76 -13.80 15.62
N ALA A 395 4.26 -14.75 14.84
CA ALA A 395 3.62 -16.06 14.66
C ALA A 395 3.49 -16.85 15.97
N GLY A 396 4.45 -16.75 16.89
CA GLY A 396 4.35 -17.33 18.22
C GLY A 396 3.23 -16.68 19.05
N LEU A 397 3.14 -15.34 19.01
CA LEU A 397 2.09 -14.59 19.71
C LEU A 397 0.70 -14.92 19.17
N ILE A 398 0.53 -15.10 17.85
CA ILE A 398 -0.74 -15.52 17.24
C ILE A 398 -1.25 -16.82 17.86
N VAL A 399 -0.40 -17.85 17.95
CA VAL A 399 -0.82 -19.14 18.53
C VAL A 399 -1.16 -19.00 20.02
N LEU A 400 -0.39 -18.19 20.77
CA LEU A 400 -0.68 -17.94 22.19
C LEU A 400 -2.03 -17.26 22.41
N GLU A 401 -2.39 -16.27 21.60
CA GLU A 401 -3.72 -15.65 21.64
C GLU A 401 -4.80 -16.66 21.19
N GLY A 402 -4.54 -17.47 20.17
CA GLY A 402 -5.43 -18.53 19.72
C GLY A 402 -5.77 -19.53 20.83
N LEU A 403 -4.78 -19.97 21.62
CA LEU A 403 -5.01 -20.87 22.75
C LEU A 403 -5.91 -20.24 23.83
N LYS A 404 -5.83 -18.92 24.05
CA LYS A 404 -6.74 -18.22 24.98
C LYS A 404 -8.17 -18.22 24.47
N ILE A 405 -8.36 -17.91 23.18
CA ILE A 405 -9.68 -17.93 22.52
C ILE A 405 -10.31 -19.32 22.67
N LEU A 406 -9.57 -20.39 22.33
CA LEU A 406 -10.05 -21.77 22.41
C LEU A 406 -10.26 -22.26 23.85
N SER A 407 -9.68 -21.59 24.83
CA SER A 407 -9.95 -21.82 26.26
C SER A 407 -11.18 -21.06 26.76
N GLY A 408 -11.90 -20.32 25.91
CA GLY A 408 -13.00 -19.45 26.30
C GLY A 408 -12.57 -18.19 27.05
N LYS A 409 -11.29 -17.80 26.98
CA LYS A 409 -10.67 -16.70 27.74
C LYS A 409 -10.38 -15.49 26.86
N ILE A 410 -11.38 -15.04 26.09
CA ILE A 410 -11.26 -13.87 25.21
C ILE A 410 -10.98 -12.60 26.02
N ASP A 411 -11.46 -12.53 27.26
CA ASP A 411 -11.18 -11.46 28.23
C ASP A 411 -9.69 -11.32 28.59
N GLN A 412 -8.89 -12.36 28.36
CA GLN A 412 -7.43 -12.37 28.57
C GLN A 412 -6.63 -12.09 27.28
N CYS A 413 -7.31 -11.98 26.15
CA CYS A 413 -6.68 -11.61 24.89
C CYS A 413 -6.31 -10.11 24.91
N ARG A 414 -5.26 -9.76 24.18
CA ARG A 414 -4.66 -8.42 24.20
C ARG A 414 -4.20 -8.03 22.80
N THR A 415 -4.20 -6.74 22.51
CA THR A 415 -3.38 -6.23 21.42
C THR A 415 -1.94 -6.18 21.91
N ILE A 416 -1.04 -6.95 21.29
CA ILE A 416 0.36 -7.03 21.69
C ILE A 416 1.22 -6.34 20.64
N PHE A 417 1.96 -5.31 21.05
CA PHE A 417 2.94 -4.62 20.20
C PHE A 417 4.36 -5.11 20.47
N LEU A 418 5.11 -5.39 19.41
CA LEU A 418 6.54 -5.65 19.43
C LEU A 418 7.29 -4.37 19.06
N ASN A 419 8.07 -3.85 20.01
CA ASN A 419 8.91 -2.67 19.79
C ASN A 419 10.35 -3.07 19.43
N LYS A 420 11.07 -2.15 18.78
CA LYS A 420 12.51 -2.30 18.53
C LYS A 420 13.35 -2.18 19.80
N GLN A 421 12.93 -1.33 20.74
CA GLN A 421 13.60 -1.11 22.02
C GLN A 421 12.57 -1.14 23.15
N PRO A 422 12.98 -1.47 24.39
CA PRO A 422 12.09 -1.41 25.53
C PRO A 422 11.53 -0.01 25.72
N ASN A 423 10.24 0.09 26.03
CA ASN A 423 9.62 1.35 26.40
C ASN A 423 10.13 1.84 27.79
N PRO A 424 9.72 3.03 28.28
CA PRO A 424 10.15 3.55 29.59
C PRO A 424 9.79 2.64 30.77
N LYS A 425 8.81 1.75 30.60
CA LYS A 425 8.42 0.71 31.57
C LYS A 425 9.17 -0.60 31.37
N LYS A 426 10.26 -0.60 30.60
CA LYS A 426 11.14 -1.75 30.29
C LYS A 426 10.42 -2.89 29.56
N LYS A 427 9.32 -2.61 28.86
CA LYS A 427 8.59 -3.61 28.07
C LYS A 427 8.97 -3.53 26.60
N LEU A 428 9.48 -4.64 26.06
CA LEU A 428 9.70 -4.82 24.62
C LEU A 428 8.43 -5.29 23.91
N LEU A 429 7.74 -6.26 24.52
CA LEU A 429 6.38 -6.67 24.16
C LEU A 429 5.40 -5.92 25.05
N VAL A 430 4.53 -5.11 24.44
CA VAL A 430 3.59 -4.23 25.13
C VAL A 430 2.16 -4.73 24.91
N PRO A 431 1.58 -5.45 25.88
CA PRO A 431 0.17 -5.83 25.80
C PRO A 431 -0.74 -4.66 26.22
N CYS A 432 -1.76 -4.43 25.42
CA CYS A 432 -2.83 -3.45 25.60
C CYS A 432 -4.18 -4.17 25.68
N ALA A 433 -5.13 -3.62 26.43
CA ALA A 433 -6.49 -4.14 26.45
C ALA A 433 -7.11 -4.06 25.03
N LEU A 434 -8.02 -4.97 24.72
CA LEU A 434 -8.77 -4.92 23.47
C LEU A 434 -9.83 -3.82 23.59
N ASP A 435 -9.92 -2.98 22.57
CA ASP A 435 -10.91 -1.91 22.51
C ASP A 435 -12.29 -2.46 22.08
N PRO A 436 -13.39 -1.89 22.58
CA PRO A 436 -14.75 -2.31 22.20
C PRO A 436 -15.10 -1.86 20.76
N PRO A 437 -16.19 -2.40 20.17
CA PRO A 437 -16.66 -1.95 18.85
C PRO A 437 -16.88 -0.43 18.80
N ASN A 438 -16.32 0.23 17.78
CA ASN A 438 -16.57 1.66 17.55
C ASN A 438 -18.02 1.85 17.04
N PRO A 439 -18.89 2.59 17.75
CA PRO A 439 -20.28 2.81 17.31
C PRO A 439 -20.40 3.53 15.96
N ASN A 440 -19.38 4.27 15.55
CA ASN A 440 -19.31 5.00 14.29
C ASN A 440 -18.61 4.21 13.18
N CYS A 441 -18.25 2.94 13.41
CA CYS A 441 -17.62 2.13 12.38
C CYS A 441 -18.61 1.89 11.25
N TYR A 442 -18.21 2.21 10.01
CA TYR A 442 -19.02 1.95 8.83
C TYR A 442 -19.09 0.46 8.44
N VAL A 443 -18.54 -0.46 9.24
CA VAL A 443 -18.56 -1.90 8.93
C VAL A 443 -19.29 -2.71 10.00
N CYS A 444 -18.81 -2.69 11.25
CA CYS A 444 -19.34 -3.57 12.29
C CYS A 444 -20.46 -2.95 13.16
N ALA A 445 -20.87 -1.70 12.87
CA ALA A 445 -22.05 -1.12 13.51
C ALA A 445 -23.33 -1.82 13.02
N SER A 446 -24.42 -1.74 13.77
CA SER A 446 -25.67 -2.44 13.45
C SER A 446 -26.36 -1.93 12.17
N LYS A 447 -26.16 -0.66 11.83
CA LYS A 447 -26.68 0.01 10.63
C LYS A 447 -25.60 0.96 10.14
N PRO A 448 -24.60 0.45 9.42
CA PRO A 448 -23.51 1.29 8.96
C PRO A 448 -23.99 2.26 7.90
N GLU A 449 -23.61 3.52 8.06
CA GLU A 449 -24.01 4.61 7.18
C GLU A 449 -22.82 5.55 6.97
N VAL A 450 -22.60 5.94 5.72
CA VAL A 450 -21.56 6.89 5.33
C VAL A 450 -22.16 8.03 4.53
N THR A 451 -21.39 9.10 4.39
CA THR A 451 -21.76 10.23 3.54
C THR A 451 -20.61 10.51 2.58
N VAL A 452 -20.92 10.53 1.29
CA VAL A 452 -19.94 10.78 0.22
C VAL A 452 -20.30 12.09 -0.47
N ARG A 453 -19.35 13.01 -0.53
CA ARG A 453 -19.48 14.25 -1.28
C ARG A 453 -18.88 14.06 -2.67
N LEU A 454 -19.68 14.32 -3.72
CA LEU A 454 -19.29 14.09 -5.12
C LEU A 454 -20.11 14.97 -6.08
N ASN A 455 -19.65 15.14 -7.33
CA ASN A 455 -20.41 15.84 -8.36
C ASN A 455 -21.27 14.85 -9.17
N VAL A 456 -22.58 14.81 -8.92
CA VAL A 456 -23.52 13.87 -9.55
C VAL A 456 -23.66 14.05 -11.08
N HIS A 457 -23.27 15.21 -11.61
CA HIS A 457 -23.28 15.49 -13.05
C HIS A 457 -21.99 15.04 -13.75
N LYS A 458 -20.90 14.81 -12.99
CA LYS A 458 -19.61 14.35 -13.53
C LYS A 458 -19.37 12.87 -13.29
N VAL A 459 -19.65 12.38 -12.09
CA VAL A 459 -19.42 11.00 -11.67
C VAL A 459 -20.34 10.05 -12.44
N THR A 460 -19.79 8.96 -12.95
CA THR A 460 -20.51 7.90 -13.66
C THR A 460 -20.85 6.74 -12.72
N VAL A 461 -21.72 5.84 -13.18
CA VAL A 461 -21.99 4.57 -12.47
C VAL A 461 -20.72 3.72 -12.36
N LEU A 462 -19.86 3.70 -13.39
CA LEU A 462 -18.58 2.97 -13.34
C LEU A 462 -17.63 3.52 -12.26
N THR A 463 -17.49 4.85 -12.16
CA THR A 463 -16.71 5.48 -11.09
C THR A 463 -17.27 5.13 -9.71
N LEU A 464 -18.60 5.14 -9.55
CA LEU A 464 -19.26 4.74 -8.32
C LEU A 464 -18.94 3.28 -7.97
N GLN A 465 -19.04 2.37 -8.94
CA GLN A 465 -18.76 0.95 -8.74
C GLN A 465 -17.30 0.72 -8.35
N ASP A 466 -16.36 1.12 -9.20
CA ASP A 466 -14.97 0.66 -9.08
C ASP A 466 -14.18 1.48 -8.06
N LYS A 467 -14.27 2.82 -8.09
CA LYS A 467 -13.45 3.69 -7.21
C LYS A 467 -14.09 3.90 -5.84
N ILE A 468 -15.41 4.00 -5.77
CA ILE A 468 -16.11 4.29 -4.51
C ILE A 468 -16.47 3.00 -3.78
N VAL A 469 -17.24 2.11 -4.42
CA VAL A 469 -17.81 0.94 -3.74
C VAL A 469 -16.78 -0.19 -3.61
N LYS A 470 -16.09 -0.56 -4.69
CA LYS A 470 -15.09 -1.64 -4.68
C LYS A 470 -13.76 -1.20 -4.08
N GLU A 471 -13.16 -0.10 -4.54
CA GLU A 471 -11.84 0.33 -4.06
C GLU A 471 -11.92 0.98 -2.67
N LYS A 472 -12.70 2.07 -2.51
CA LYS A 472 -12.75 2.80 -1.23
C LYS A 472 -13.47 2.03 -0.13
N PHE A 473 -14.63 1.43 -0.43
CA PHE A 473 -15.40 0.66 0.54
C PHE A 473 -15.14 -0.85 0.51
N ALA A 474 -14.15 -1.33 -0.26
CA ALA A 474 -13.63 -2.70 -0.22
C ALA A 474 -14.69 -3.81 -0.39
N MET A 475 -15.77 -3.53 -1.13
CA MET A 475 -16.71 -4.56 -1.59
C MET A 475 -16.08 -5.35 -2.75
N VAL A 476 -16.38 -6.64 -2.82
CA VAL A 476 -15.91 -7.55 -3.88
C VAL A 476 -16.91 -7.60 -5.02
N ALA A 477 -18.18 -7.87 -4.70
CA ALA A 477 -19.25 -8.07 -5.66
C ALA A 477 -20.48 -7.25 -5.22
N PRO A 478 -20.48 -5.92 -5.47
CA PRO A 478 -21.52 -5.05 -4.98
C PRO A 478 -22.77 -5.03 -5.87
N ASP A 479 -23.92 -5.00 -5.23
CA ASP A 479 -25.23 -4.65 -5.79
C ASP A 479 -25.65 -3.30 -5.22
N VAL A 480 -25.96 -2.32 -6.07
CA VAL A 480 -26.27 -0.96 -5.62
C VAL A 480 -27.63 -0.52 -6.15
N GLN A 481 -28.51 -0.12 -5.23
CA GLN A 481 -29.84 0.38 -5.54
C GLN A 481 -30.12 1.74 -4.89
N ILE A 482 -31.07 2.49 -5.45
CA ILE A 482 -31.54 3.77 -4.88
C ILE A 482 -32.65 3.50 -3.85
N GLU A 483 -32.57 4.10 -2.67
CA GLU A 483 -33.67 4.10 -1.69
C GLU A 483 -34.77 5.12 -2.09
N ASP A 484 -35.52 4.80 -3.15
CA ASP A 484 -36.65 5.61 -3.66
C ASP A 484 -38.02 4.93 -3.47
N GLY A 485 -38.05 3.77 -2.83
CA GLY A 485 -39.24 2.93 -2.66
C GLY A 485 -39.57 2.07 -3.87
N LYS A 486 -38.91 2.26 -5.02
CA LYS A 486 -38.97 1.37 -6.19
C LYS A 486 -37.82 0.38 -6.23
N GLY A 487 -36.68 0.73 -5.62
CA GLY A 487 -35.47 -0.09 -5.64
C GLY A 487 -34.79 -0.06 -7.01
N THR A 488 -34.62 1.14 -7.57
CA THR A 488 -33.97 1.30 -8.88
C THR A 488 -32.53 0.79 -8.81
N ILE A 489 -32.22 -0.28 -9.56
CA ILE A 489 -30.90 -0.91 -9.61
C ILE A 489 -29.94 -0.07 -10.47
N LEU A 490 -28.76 0.24 -9.93
CA LEU A 490 -27.69 0.96 -10.61
C LEU A 490 -26.57 0.01 -11.05
N ILE A 491 -26.16 -0.86 -10.13
CA ILE A 491 -25.04 -1.81 -10.27
C ILE A 491 -25.57 -3.17 -9.83
N SER A 492 -25.30 -4.19 -10.64
CA SER A 492 -25.56 -5.60 -10.32
C SER A 492 -24.25 -6.36 -10.26
N SER A 493 -24.13 -7.30 -9.33
CA SER A 493 -23.00 -8.23 -9.27
C SER A 493 -23.07 -9.34 -10.32
N GLU A 494 -24.23 -9.54 -10.97
CA GLU A 494 -24.38 -10.46 -12.09
C GLU A 494 -23.89 -9.83 -13.40
N GLU A 495 -22.92 -10.49 -14.04
CA GLU A 495 -22.39 -10.07 -15.35
C GLU A 495 -23.49 -10.07 -16.41
N GLY A 496 -23.63 -8.96 -17.14
CA GLY A 496 -24.55 -8.78 -18.26
C GLY A 496 -25.82 -7.97 -17.95
N GLU A 497 -26.07 -7.59 -16.70
CA GLU A 497 -27.29 -6.86 -16.32
C GLU A 497 -27.18 -5.33 -16.40
N THR A 498 -26.06 -4.74 -15.98
CA THR A 498 -25.95 -3.30 -15.71
C THR A 498 -24.85 -2.57 -16.49
N GLU A 499 -24.16 -3.24 -17.42
CA GLU A 499 -23.06 -2.67 -18.22
C GLU A 499 -23.51 -1.46 -19.05
N ALA A 500 -24.78 -1.46 -19.48
CA ALA A 500 -25.39 -0.34 -20.20
C ALA A 500 -25.46 0.96 -19.36
N ASN A 501 -25.32 0.86 -18.03
CA ASN A 501 -25.35 1.98 -17.11
C ASN A 501 -23.96 2.59 -16.85
N ASN A 502 -22.88 1.85 -17.11
CA ASN A 502 -21.50 2.21 -16.71
C ASN A 502 -21.08 3.63 -17.09
N HIS A 503 -21.42 4.07 -18.31
CA HIS A 503 -21.04 5.38 -18.83
C HIS A 503 -21.99 6.54 -18.44
N LYS A 504 -23.19 6.21 -17.95
CA LYS A 504 -24.23 7.20 -17.61
C LYS A 504 -23.86 7.94 -16.33
N LYS A 505 -24.25 9.22 -16.25
CA LYS A 505 -24.05 10.05 -15.04
C LYS A 505 -25.06 9.70 -13.97
N LEU A 506 -24.65 9.84 -12.70
CA LEU A 506 -25.54 9.55 -11.56
C LEU A 506 -26.83 10.39 -11.61
N ALA A 507 -26.75 11.64 -12.06
CA ALA A 507 -27.90 12.51 -12.23
C ALA A 507 -28.97 11.97 -13.22
N GLU A 508 -28.60 11.14 -14.19
CA GLU A 508 -29.54 10.54 -15.17
C GLU A 508 -30.52 9.57 -14.50
N PHE A 509 -30.14 9.01 -13.35
CA PHE A 509 -31.00 8.13 -12.52
C PHE A 509 -31.79 8.90 -11.45
N GLY A 510 -31.79 10.24 -11.51
CA GLY A 510 -32.47 11.08 -10.53
C GLY A 510 -31.74 11.24 -9.19
N ILE A 511 -30.48 10.80 -9.11
CA ILE A 511 -29.61 10.97 -7.94
C ILE A 511 -29.24 12.44 -7.80
N ARG A 512 -29.47 13.00 -6.61
CA ARG A 512 -29.24 14.41 -6.28
C ARG A 512 -28.72 14.55 -4.85
N ASN A 513 -28.51 15.79 -4.41
CA ASN A 513 -28.18 16.05 -3.02
C ASN A 513 -29.22 15.45 -2.07
N GLY A 514 -28.76 14.67 -1.08
CA GLY A 514 -29.60 13.97 -0.12
C GLY A 514 -30.17 12.64 -0.60
N SER A 515 -29.87 12.21 -1.83
CA SER A 515 -30.19 10.84 -2.27
C SER A 515 -29.44 9.81 -1.42
N ARG A 516 -30.10 8.67 -1.20
CA ARG A 516 -29.56 7.54 -0.44
C ARG A 516 -29.42 6.33 -1.37
N LEU A 517 -28.25 5.73 -1.34
CA LEU A 517 -27.95 4.49 -2.04
C LEU A 517 -27.75 3.39 -1.01
N GLN A 518 -28.32 2.23 -1.28
CA GLN A 518 -28.04 1.01 -0.54
C GLN A 518 -27.09 0.18 -1.39
N ALA A 519 -25.88 -0.06 -0.87
CA ALA A 519 -24.91 -0.95 -1.45
C ALA A 519 -24.86 -2.24 -0.63
N ASP A 520 -25.15 -3.37 -1.26
CA ASP A 520 -25.11 -4.69 -0.68
C ASP A 520 -23.97 -5.49 -1.30
N ASP A 521 -23.19 -6.17 -0.48
CA ASP A 521 -22.25 -7.21 -0.92
C ASP A 521 -22.68 -8.51 -0.24
N PHE A 522 -23.42 -9.33 -0.99
CA PHE A 522 -23.98 -10.59 -0.49
C PHE A 522 -22.91 -11.63 -0.17
N LEU A 523 -21.75 -11.58 -0.83
CA LEU A 523 -20.62 -12.44 -0.50
C LEU A 523 -20.10 -12.11 0.90
N GLN A 524 -19.98 -10.82 1.21
CA GLN A 524 -19.51 -10.32 2.51
C GLN A 524 -20.58 -10.29 3.61
N ASP A 525 -21.86 -10.57 3.29
CA ASP A 525 -23.03 -10.37 4.17
C ASP A 525 -23.02 -8.95 4.79
N TYR A 526 -22.84 -7.95 3.92
CA TYR A 526 -22.59 -6.57 4.31
C TYR A 526 -23.42 -5.59 3.51
N THR A 527 -24.24 -4.80 4.22
CA THR A 527 -25.04 -3.71 3.67
C THR A 527 -24.49 -2.37 4.15
N LEU A 528 -24.27 -1.42 3.23
CA LEU A 528 -23.83 -0.06 3.53
C LEU A 528 -24.81 0.96 2.95
N LEU A 529 -25.26 1.88 3.79
CA LEU A 529 -26.06 3.03 3.36
C LEU A 529 -25.14 4.21 3.03
N ILE A 530 -25.24 4.72 1.80
CA ILE A 530 -24.42 5.80 1.27
C ILE A 530 -25.30 7.02 1.02
N ASN A 531 -25.11 8.08 1.81
CA ASN A 531 -25.73 9.37 1.57
C ASN A 531 -24.91 10.18 0.58
N ILE A 532 -25.58 10.78 -0.41
CA ILE A 532 -24.95 11.61 -1.43
C ILE A 532 -25.05 13.08 -1.07
N LEU A 533 -23.90 13.73 -0.92
CA LEU A 533 -23.81 15.19 -0.88
C LEU A 533 -23.30 15.70 -2.22
N HIS A 534 -24.14 16.48 -2.91
CA HIS A 534 -23.72 17.08 -4.16
C HIS A 534 -22.78 18.26 -3.90
N SER A 535 -21.63 18.28 -4.58
CA SER A 535 -20.74 19.43 -4.63
C SER A 535 -20.11 19.55 -6.02
N GLU A 536 -20.09 20.76 -6.57
CA GLU A 536 -19.30 21.06 -7.77
C GLU A 536 -17.85 21.45 -7.42
N ASP A 537 -17.62 21.89 -6.18
CA ASP A 537 -16.36 22.39 -5.66
C ASP A 537 -15.51 21.28 -5.04
N LEU A 538 -15.18 20.27 -5.85
CA LEU A 538 -14.17 19.27 -5.51
C LEU A 538 -12.92 19.63 -6.33
N GLY A 539 -11.78 19.77 -5.68
CA GLY A 539 -10.53 20.19 -6.33
C GLY A 539 -10.25 19.38 -7.61
N LYS A 540 -9.49 19.97 -8.54
CA LYS A 540 -9.11 19.28 -9.76
C LYS A 540 -8.35 18.00 -9.39
N ASP A 541 -8.83 16.84 -9.84
CA ASP A 541 -8.38 15.48 -9.49
C ASP A 541 -9.06 14.84 -8.25
N VAL A 542 -10.05 15.49 -7.64
CA VAL A 542 -10.88 14.88 -6.58
C VAL A 542 -12.27 14.58 -7.12
N GLU A 543 -12.58 13.31 -7.34
CA GLU A 543 -13.90 12.88 -7.81
C GLU A 543 -14.92 12.75 -6.67
N PHE A 544 -14.45 12.35 -5.49
CA PHE A 544 -15.28 12.19 -4.30
C PHE A 544 -14.47 12.34 -3.01
N GLU A 545 -15.16 12.61 -1.91
CA GLU A 545 -14.59 12.56 -0.56
C GLU A 545 -15.60 11.94 0.42
N VAL A 546 -15.09 11.15 1.37
CA VAL A 546 -15.92 10.58 2.43
C VAL A 546 -15.93 11.55 3.61
N VAL A 547 -17.13 11.98 4.03
CA VAL A 547 -17.27 12.88 5.17
C VAL A 547 -16.93 12.13 6.45
N GLY A 548 -16.04 12.72 7.26
CA GLY A 548 -15.54 12.10 8.50
C GLY A 548 -14.18 11.43 8.36
N ASP A 549 -13.72 11.17 7.13
CA ASP A 549 -12.40 10.59 6.83
C ASP A 549 -11.26 11.63 6.80
N ALA A 550 -11.50 12.84 7.35
CA ALA A 550 -10.62 13.99 7.14
C ALA A 550 -9.15 13.64 7.43
N PRO A 551 -8.23 13.80 6.43
CA PRO A 551 -6.82 13.73 6.71
C PRO A 551 -6.46 14.89 7.64
N GLU A 552 -5.66 14.63 8.67
CA GLU A 552 -5.05 15.70 9.46
C GLU A 552 -4.31 16.64 8.50
N LYS A 553 -4.90 17.81 8.22
CA LYS A 553 -4.21 18.87 7.50
C LYS A 553 -3.07 19.34 8.40
N VAL A 554 -1.84 18.94 8.07
CA VAL A 554 -0.64 19.62 8.56
C VAL A 554 -0.76 21.06 8.08
N GLY A 555 -1.04 21.98 9.00
CA GLY A 555 -1.19 23.39 8.69
C GLY A 555 0.07 23.95 8.02
N PRO A 556 -0.06 25.00 7.19
CA PRO A 556 1.09 25.60 6.52
C PRO A 556 2.09 26.08 7.57
N LYS A 557 3.37 25.71 7.38
CA LYS A 557 4.50 26.36 8.07
C LYS A 557 4.33 27.86 7.88
N GLN A 558 4.16 28.58 8.99
CA GLN A 558 4.23 30.03 8.97
C GLN A 558 5.60 30.42 8.39
N THR A 559 5.55 31.17 7.29
CA THR A 559 6.69 31.87 6.71
C THR A 559 7.27 32.80 7.76
N GLU A 560 8.54 32.56 8.13
CA GLU A 560 9.34 33.52 8.87
C GLU A 560 9.53 34.78 8.00
N ASP A 561 8.97 35.89 8.47
CA ASP A 561 9.21 37.21 7.91
C ASP A 561 10.65 37.66 8.20
N ALA A 562 11.23 38.27 7.17
CA ALA A 562 12.60 38.73 7.13
C ALA A 562 12.93 39.83 8.16
N ALA A 563 14.04 39.59 8.87
CA ALA A 563 15.07 40.54 9.30
C ALA A 563 14.70 42.03 9.47
N LYS A 564 14.73 42.50 10.72
CA LYS A 564 15.34 43.80 11.08
C LYS A 564 16.16 43.67 12.37
N SER A 565 17.36 44.22 12.31
CA SER A 565 18.39 44.31 13.35
C SER A 565 18.02 45.28 14.47
N ILE A 566 18.59 45.07 15.68
CA ILE A 566 19.35 46.03 16.53
C ILE A 566 19.31 45.65 18.05
N THR A 567 20.50 45.28 18.55
CA THR A 567 21.18 45.47 19.87
C THR A 567 20.57 45.17 21.27
N ASN A 568 21.32 44.36 22.02
CA ASN A 568 21.76 44.39 23.44
C ASN A 568 20.84 44.88 24.60
N GLY A 569 20.74 44.05 25.66
CA GLY A 569 20.43 44.48 27.05
C GLY A 569 19.99 43.34 27.98
N SER A 570 20.66 43.19 29.13
CA SER A 570 20.47 42.18 30.19
C SER A 570 19.20 42.32 31.05
N ASP A 571 18.97 41.24 31.84
CA ASP A 571 18.29 41.11 33.15
C ASP A 571 16.84 40.57 33.26
N ASP A 572 16.80 39.47 34.03
CA ASP A 572 15.86 39.07 35.09
C ASP A 572 14.34 38.87 34.87
N GLY A 573 13.95 37.59 34.98
CA GLY A 573 12.94 37.11 35.93
C GLY A 573 11.47 37.56 35.78
N ALA A 574 10.62 36.71 35.19
CA ALA A 574 9.20 36.63 35.54
C ALA A 574 8.54 35.29 35.12
N GLN A 575 7.70 34.77 36.02
CA GLN A 575 6.87 33.57 35.92
C GLN A 575 5.71 33.67 34.89
N PRO A 576 5.06 32.54 34.51
CA PRO A 576 4.27 32.45 33.29
C PRO A 576 2.80 32.89 33.47
N SER A 577 2.27 33.60 32.47
CA SER A 577 0.85 33.87 32.31
C SER A 577 0.15 32.72 31.56
N THR A 578 -0.90 32.19 32.18
CA THR A 578 -1.80 31.16 31.67
C THR A 578 -2.72 31.70 30.57
N SER A 579 -2.69 31.08 29.39
CA SER A 579 -3.83 31.12 28.46
C SER A 579 -3.99 29.74 27.80
N THR A 580 -5.13 29.13 28.10
CA THR A 580 -5.68 27.88 27.60
C THR A 580 -5.79 27.85 26.07
N GLY A 581 -5.22 26.82 25.46
CA GLY A 581 -5.35 26.52 24.04
C GLY A 581 -4.64 25.20 23.71
N VAL A 582 -5.37 24.09 23.89
CA VAL A 582 -4.85 22.74 23.69
C VAL A 582 -4.65 22.50 22.19
N ARG A 583 -3.38 22.48 21.76
CA ARG A 583 -2.93 21.96 20.45
C ARG A 583 -2.62 20.48 20.63
N PHE A 584 -3.31 19.61 19.92
CA PHE A 584 -2.92 18.21 19.74
C PHE A 584 -2.27 18.06 18.37
N LEU A 585 -1.00 17.64 18.37
CA LEU A 585 -0.27 17.13 17.21
C LEU A 585 -0.17 15.61 17.38
N ALA A 586 -0.62 14.88 16.37
CA ALA A 586 -0.38 13.45 16.26
C ALA A 586 1.12 13.15 16.04
N TRP A 587 1.52 11.97 16.49
CA TRP A 587 2.85 11.38 16.32
C TRP A 587 3.99 12.08 17.07
N GLU A 588 3.87 12.08 18.40
CA GLU A 588 4.95 11.76 19.34
C GLU A 588 4.33 11.72 20.75
N CYS A 589 4.24 10.53 21.38
CA CYS A 589 4.40 10.42 22.83
C CYS A 589 4.33 8.97 23.32
N LEU A 590 5.48 8.48 23.78
CA LEU A 590 5.53 7.79 25.05
C LEU A 590 6.64 8.43 25.88
N HIS A 591 6.31 9.52 26.59
CA HIS A 591 6.77 9.83 27.95
C HIS A 591 5.68 10.64 28.65
N VAL A 592 5.19 10.08 29.75
CA VAL A 592 4.02 10.48 30.55
C VAL A 592 4.53 11.16 31.83
N ALA A 593 3.81 12.15 32.39
CA ALA A 593 3.62 12.19 33.84
C ALA A 593 2.49 13.13 34.30
N CYS A 594 1.46 12.47 34.82
CA CYS A 594 0.57 12.88 35.90
C CYS A 594 1.30 13.66 37.02
N ALA A 595 0.76 14.82 37.41
CA ALA A 595 1.23 15.61 38.53
C ALA A 595 0.45 15.27 39.82
N ALA A 596 1.12 14.71 40.83
CA ALA A 596 0.74 14.88 42.24
C ALA A 596 1.86 14.47 43.22
N LYS A 597 2.23 15.45 44.07
CA LYS A 597 2.83 15.36 45.42
C LYS A 597 4.35 15.14 45.59
N ASN A 598 5.03 16.28 45.74
CA ASN A 598 6.02 16.62 46.80
C ASN A 598 6.71 15.45 47.54
N LYS A 599 8.01 15.27 47.28
CA LYS A 599 9.07 15.21 48.31
C LYS A 599 10.47 15.30 47.67
N LYS A 600 11.35 16.07 48.31
CA LYS A 600 12.71 16.47 47.93
C LYS A 600 13.76 15.36 48.15
N CYS A 601 14.96 15.62 47.56
CA CYS A 601 16.32 15.08 47.82
C CYS A 601 16.80 14.00 46.83
N ALA A 602 18.03 13.97 46.29
CA ALA A 602 19.20 14.86 46.33
C ALA A 602 20.13 14.51 45.13
N PHE A 603 20.97 15.47 44.72
CA PHE A 603 22.02 15.39 43.70
C PHE A 603 23.19 14.46 44.09
N ILE A 604 23.74 13.68 43.13
CA ILE A 604 25.18 13.30 43.02
C ILE A 604 25.57 13.13 41.53
N ASP A 605 26.74 13.67 41.17
CA ASP A 605 27.40 13.83 39.86
C ASP A 605 27.97 12.55 39.18
N PRO A 606 28.38 12.61 37.89
CA PRO A 606 28.65 11.48 37.00
C PRO A 606 30.15 11.13 36.84
N LEU A 607 30.48 9.89 36.46
CA LEU A 607 31.75 9.55 35.82
C LEU A 607 31.78 8.14 35.20
N LEU A 608 32.58 8.03 34.12
CA LEU A 608 33.14 6.85 33.44
C LEU A 608 32.39 6.22 32.25
N TRP A 609 32.69 6.79 31.07
CA TRP A 609 33.01 6.08 29.84
C TRP A 609 34.30 5.25 30.01
N VAL A 610 34.35 4.01 29.49
CA VAL A 610 35.41 3.42 28.63
C VAL A 610 34.88 2.09 28.10
N GLY A 611 34.90 1.89 26.77
CA GLY A 611 34.50 0.65 26.11
C GLY A 611 35.57 -0.44 26.12
N LEU A 612 35.20 -1.65 25.67
CA LEU A 612 36.13 -2.60 25.08
C LEU A 612 35.39 -3.65 24.25
N GLU A 613 35.84 -3.76 23.02
CA GLU A 613 35.51 -4.75 22.01
C GLU A 613 36.02 -6.16 22.39
N THR A 614 35.24 -7.14 21.95
CA THR A 614 35.63 -8.41 21.29
C THR A 614 36.95 -9.09 21.70
N ILE A 615 36.85 -10.35 22.16
CA ILE A 615 37.62 -11.50 21.63
C ILE A 615 36.90 -12.79 22.03
N ALA A 616 36.63 -13.61 21.02
CA ALA A 616 36.21 -15.00 21.13
C ALA A 616 37.45 -15.89 21.36
N MET A 617 37.36 -16.84 22.29
CA MET A 617 38.15 -18.08 22.20
C MET A 617 37.29 -19.26 22.68
N TRP A 618 37.09 -20.18 21.74
CA TRP A 618 36.53 -21.50 21.91
C TRP A 618 37.70 -22.49 22.00
N LYS A 619 37.81 -23.22 23.10
CA LYS A 619 38.58 -24.46 23.36
C LYS A 619 38.24 -24.79 24.82
N GLY A 620 37.68 -25.92 25.22
CA GLY A 620 37.48 -27.23 24.62
C GLY A 620 37.49 -28.19 25.81
N GLY A 621 36.52 -29.12 25.86
CA GLY A 621 36.54 -30.36 26.65
C GLY A 621 36.66 -30.26 28.18
N CYS A 622 35.60 -30.65 28.88
CA CYS A 622 35.66 -31.83 29.77
C CYS A 622 34.26 -32.20 30.23
N ASP A 623 34.07 -33.52 30.31
CA ASP A 623 32.94 -34.28 30.81
C ASP A 623 32.38 -33.78 32.16
N ASP A 624 31.07 -33.64 32.26
CA ASP A 624 30.16 -34.49 33.06
C ASP A 624 28.68 -34.07 32.86
#